data_AF-A0A9P6YSX6-F1
#
_entry.id   AF-A0A9P6YSX6-F1
#
_cell.length_a   1.000
_cell.length_b   1.000
_cell.length_c   1.000
_cell.angle_alpha   90.00
_cell.angle_beta   90.00
_cell.angle_gamma   90.00
#
_symmetry.space_group_name_H-M   'P 1'
#
loop_
_entity.id
_entity.type
_entity.pdbx_description
1 polymer ?
#
loop_
_entity_poly.entity_id
_entity_poly.type
_entity_poly.pdbx_seq_one_letter_code
_entity_poly.pdbx_strand_id
1 'polypeptide(L)'
;MRYFTGDESGLIKWISFPPKLKERRQKRAKKEEEKKEAGLQPLTGVFGKVDKTQSVQKLSWVTLDDKKLLLVARKNGKIQFMSPEDGSIIKEIQNKHVGTDEKQGYFVGLFIHNK
;
A
#
# COMPACT_ATOMS: atom_id res chain seq x y z
N MET A 1 -11.66 -0.56 -4.66
CA MET A 1 -10.27 -0.99 -4.96
C MET A 1 -9.33 -0.20 -4.06
N ARG A 2 -8.39 -0.85 -3.38
CA ARG A 2 -7.40 -0.16 -2.52
C ARG A 2 -6.11 0.09 -3.28
N TYR A 3 -5.57 1.29 -3.13
CA TYR A 3 -4.23 1.67 -3.58
C TYR A 3 -3.32 1.74 -2.37
N PHE A 4 -2.07 1.34 -2.52
CA PHE A 4 -1.10 1.23 -1.41
C PHE A 4 0.17 1.99 -1.75
N THR A 5 0.78 2.59 -0.72
CA THR A 5 2.10 3.21 -0.80
C THR A 5 2.84 3.02 0.52
N GLY A 6 4.17 3.06 0.47
CA GLY A 6 5.04 3.02 1.65
C GLY A 6 5.77 4.34 1.84
N ASP A 7 6.27 4.61 3.05
CA ASP A 7 7.08 5.81 3.33
C ASP A 7 8.35 5.53 4.14
N GLU A 8 9.16 6.58 4.29
CA GLU A 8 10.42 6.56 5.04
C GLU A 8 10.26 6.35 6.55
N SER A 9 9.04 6.51 7.07
CA SER A 9 8.70 6.24 8.46
C SER A 9 8.36 4.77 8.69
N GLY A 10 8.43 3.93 7.66
CA GLY A 10 8.17 2.49 7.72
C GLY A 10 6.69 2.12 7.64
N LEU A 11 5.81 3.10 7.38
CA LEU A 11 4.37 2.90 7.32
C LEU A 11 3.93 2.48 5.92
N ILE A 12 2.87 1.70 5.86
CA ILE A 12 2.13 1.43 4.61
C ILE A 12 0.80 2.16 4.71
N LYS A 13 0.50 3.01 3.74
CA LYS A 13 -0.73 3.79 3.67
C LYS A 13 -1.58 3.23 2.56
N TRP A 14 -2.89 3.21 2.76
CA TRP A 14 -3.83 2.83 1.73
C TRP A 14 -4.94 3.84 1.57
N ILE A 15 -5.49 3.88 0.36
CA ILE A 15 -6.65 4.70 0.01
C ILE A 15 -7.62 3.87 -0.83
N SER A 16 -8.91 3.99 -0.55
CA SER A 16 -10.00 3.37 -1.30
C SER A 16 -11.02 4.42 -1.67
N PHE A 17 -11.32 4.53 -2.96
CA PHE A 17 -12.35 5.41 -3.46
C PHE A 17 -13.69 4.66 -3.46
N PRO A 18 -14.70 5.11 -2.71
CA PRO A 18 -16.04 4.54 -2.80
C PRO A 18 -16.60 4.74 -4.22
N PRO A 19 -17.41 3.79 -4.74
CA PRO A 19 -18.02 3.93 -6.05
C PRO A 19 -18.92 5.18 -6.07
N LYS A 20 -18.81 5.99 -7.13
CA LYS A 20 -19.71 7.12 -7.34
C LYS A 20 -21.14 6.56 -7.40
N LEU A 21 -22.01 7.05 -6.52
CA LEU A 21 -23.45 6.80 -6.66
C LEU A 21 -23.83 7.30 -8.05
N LYS A 22 -24.28 6.41 -8.92
CA LYS A 22 -24.77 6.79 -10.24
C LYS A 22 -25.92 7.76 -10.01
N GLU A 23 -25.75 9.02 -10.41
CA GLU A 23 -26.83 9.99 -10.48
C GLU A 23 -27.97 9.32 -11.28
N ARG A 24 -29.05 8.94 -10.58
CA ARG A 24 -30.32 8.69 -11.25
C ARG A 24 -30.70 10.03 -11.86
N ARG A 25 -30.52 10.19 -13.18
CA ARG A 25 -31.04 11.33 -13.95
C ARG A 25 -32.54 11.45 -13.70
N GLN A 26 -32.93 12.24 -12.71
CA GLN A 26 -34.31 12.64 -12.51
C GLN A 26 -34.60 13.76 -13.51
N LYS A 27 -35.62 13.54 -14.34
CA LYS A 27 -36.15 14.54 -15.27
C LYS A 27 -36.56 15.79 -14.48
N ARG A 28 -36.17 16.95 -15.02
CA ARG A 28 -36.31 18.33 -14.52
C ARG A 28 -37.60 18.62 -13.72
N ALA A 29 -37.44 19.29 -12.58
CA ALA A 29 -38.30 20.39 -12.12
C ALA A 29 -37.47 21.38 -11.27
N LYS A 30 -37.88 22.66 -11.29
CA LYS A 30 -37.16 23.88 -10.87
C LYS A 30 -36.97 24.06 -9.35
N LYS A 31 -35.90 24.81 -9.04
CA LYS A 31 -35.60 25.72 -7.90
C LYS A 31 -34.85 25.20 -6.66
N GLU A 32 -33.70 25.86 -6.47
CA GLU A 32 -32.98 26.27 -5.25
C GLU A 32 -32.81 25.28 -4.09
N GLU A 33 -31.62 24.69 -4.03
CA GLU A 33 -30.67 24.83 -2.91
C GLU A 33 -29.35 24.20 -3.39
N GLU A 34 -28.29 25.00 -3.58
CA GLU A 34 -26.93 24.47 -3.78
C GLU A 34 -26.41 23.88 -2.45
N LYS A 35 -27.00 22.78 -2.00
CA LYS A 35 -26.30 21.85 -1.12
C LYS A 35 -25.26 21.18 -2.00
N LYS A 36 -24.02 21.65 -1.92
CA LYS A 36 -22.84 20.92 -2.41
C LYS A 36 -23.00 19.48 -1.93
N GLU A 37 -23.33 18.56 -2.83
CA GLU A 37 -23.29 17.14 -2.53
C GLU A 37 -21.87 16.85 -2.06
N ALA A 38 -21.71 16.59 -0.77
CA ALA A 38 -20.45 16.17 -0.21
C ALA A 38 -20.14 14.81 -0.84
N GLY A 39 -19.40 14.83 -1.95
CA GLY A 39 -18.97 13.63 -2.63
C GLY A 39 -18.34 12.68 -1.61
N LEU A 40 -18.64 11.38 -1.75
CA LEU A 40 -18.14 10.37 -0.82
C LEU A 40 -16.60 10.50 -0.72
N GLN A 41 -16.13 10.85 0.47
CA GLN A 41 -14.70 11.07 0.70
C GLN A 41 -13.94 9.75 0.56
N PRO A 42 -12.68 9.78 0.08
CA PRO A 42 -11.86 8.59 0.04
C PRO A 42 -11.63 8.02 1.45
N LEU A 43 -11.75 6.70 1.58
CA LEU A 43 -11.37 6.00 2.81
C LEU A 43 -9.86 5.83 2.81
N THR A 44 -9.22 6.14 3.93
CA THR A 44 -7.77 5.99 4.10
C THR A 44 -7.46 5.17 5.34
N GLY A 45 -6.27 4.59 5.37
CA GLY A 45 -5.78 3.90 6.55
C GLY A 45 -4.28 3.65 6.48
N VAL A 46 -3.73 3.17 7.58
CA VAL A 46 -2.30 2.94 7.75
C VAL A 46 -2.08 1.58 8.41
N PHE A 47 -1.07 0.86 7.97
CA PHE A 47 -0.57 -0.35 8.61
C PHE A 47 0.82 -0.10 9.21
N GLY A 48 1.05 -0.69 10.39
CA GLY A 48 2.32 -0.62 11.11
C GLY A 48 2.39 0.53 12.13
N LYS A 49 3.60 0.74 12.67
CA LYS A 49 3.96 1.82 13.58
C LYS A 49 5.15 2.58 12.99
N VAL A 50 5.33 3.83 13.43
CA VAL A 50 6.46 4.65 13.00
C VAL A 50 7.77 3.99 13.46
N ASP A 51 8.55 3.52 12.49
CA ASP A 51 9.88 2.96 12.68
C ASP A 51 10.72 3.28 11.44
N LYS A 52 11.55 4.32 11.56
CA LYS A 52 12.41 4.77 10.47
C LYS A 52 13.42 3.70 10.06
N THR A 53 13.80 2.77 10.93
CA THR A 53 14.71 1.66 10.59
C THR A 53 14.07 0.69 9.59
N GLN A 54 12.73 0.67 9.54
CA GLN A 54 11.92 -0.16 8.68
C GLN A 54 11.29 0.60 7.50
N SER A 55 11.86 1.75 7.12
CA SER A 55 11.51 2.52 5.91
C SER A 55 11.24 1.60 4.72
N VAL A 56 10.10 1.84 4.06
CA VAL A 56 9.69 1.08 2.87
C VAL A 56 10.44 1.61 1.66
N GLN A 57 11.20 0.73 1.01
CA GLN A 57 11.98 1.05 -0.19
C GLN A 57 11.21 0.72 -1.47
N LYS A 58 10.46 -0.38 -1.45
CA LYS A 58 9.65 -0.79 -2.60
C LYS A 58 8.42 -1.56 -2.14
N LEU A 59 7.32 -1.33 -2.85
CA LEU A 59 6.05 -2.02 -2.65
C LEU A 59 5.54 -2.52 -4.00
N SER A 60 5.13 -3.78 -4.05
CA SER A 60 4.58 -4.41 -5.26
C SER A 60 3.45 -5.36 -4.90
N TRP A 61 2.57 -5.64 -5.87
CA TRP A 61 1.65 -6.77 -5.76
C TRP A 61 2.39 -8.07 -6.08
N VAL A 62 2.01 -9.15 -5.41
CA VAL A 62 2.47 -10.52 -5.70
C VAL A 62 1.33 -11.49 -5.50
N THR A 63 1.36 -12.62 -6.21
CA THR A 63 0.48 -13.77 -5.95
C THR A 63 1.31 -14.87 -5.32
N LEU A 64 0.89 -15.36 -4.15
CA LEU A 64 1.49 -16.50 -3.45
C LEU A 64 0.36 -17.40 -2.98
N ASP A 65 0.41 -18.69 -3.32
CA ASP A 65 -0.62 -19.68 -2.99
C ASP A 65 -2.05 -19.20 -3.35
N ASP A 66 -2.19 -18.68 -4.58
CA ASP A 66 -3.42 -18.08 -5.13
C ASP A 66 -3.98 -16.86 -4.37
N LYS A 67 -3.24 -16.34 -3.38
CA LYS A 67 -3.58 -15.14 -2.63
C LYS A 67 -2.82 -13.93 -3.16
N LYS A 68 -3.53 -12.83 -3.38
CA LYS A 68 -2.94 -11.56 -3.80
C LYS A 68 -2.45 -10.78 -2.57
N LEU A 69 -1.14 -10.60 -2.46
CA LEU A 69 -0.47 -10.01 -1.31
C LEU A 69 0.32 -8.75 -1.69
N LEU A 70 0.65 -7.95 -0.68
CA LEU A 70 1.61 -6.86 -0.79
C LEU A 70 3.00 -7.40 -0.49
N LEU A 71 3.93 -7.23 -1.43
CA LEU A 71 5.35 -7.49 -1.23
C LEU A 71 6.04 -6.18 -0.84
N VAL A 72 6.66 -6.15 0.33
CA VAL A 72 7.20 -4.94 0.94
C VAL A 72 8.69 -5.17 1.21
N ALA A 73 9.54 -4.48 0.45
CA ALA A 73 10.97 -4.46 0.71
C ALA A 73 11.33 -3.25 1.58
N ARG A 74 12.01 -3.51 2.70
CA ARG A 74 12.41 -2.51 3.69
C ARG A 74 13.91 -2.28 3.66
N LYS A 75 14.34 -1.10 4.09
CA LYS A 75 15.76 -0.70 4.06
C LYS A 75 16.68 -1.56 4.94
N ASN A 76 16.14 -2.23 5.94
CA ASN A 76 16.88 -3.12 6.84
C ASN A 76 17.03 -4.55 6.31
N GLY A 77 16.79 -4.77 5.01
CA GLY A 77 16.96 -6.08 4.38
C GLY A 77 15.80 -7.05 4.61
N LYS A 78 14.70 -6.61 5.23
CA LYS A 78 13.47 -7.40 5.35
C LYS A 78 12.62 -7.29 4.09
N ILE A 79 12.15 -8.43 3.62
CA ILE A 79 11.08 -8.55 2.62
C ILE A 79 9.89 -9.21 3.30
N GLN A 80 8.75 -8.52 3.33
CA GLN A 80 7.52 -8.98 3.97
C GLN A 80 6.43 -9.18 2.93
N PHE A 81 5.72 -10.30 3.05
CA PHE A 81 4.47 -10.58 2.35
C PHE A 81 3.34 -10.22 3.29
N MET A 82 2.61 -9.14 2.99
CA MET A 82 1.56 -8.59 3.83
C MET A 82 0.19 -8.78 3.20
N SER A 83 -0.80 -9.11 4.03
CA SER A 83 -2.20 -9.09 3.64
C SER A 83 -2.66 -7.65 3.36
N PRO A 84 -3.32 -7.38 2.22
CA PRO A 84 -3.87 -6.07 1.91
C PRO A 84 -5.14 -5.74 2.71
N GLU A 85 -5.73 -6.72 3.40
CA GLU A 85 -6.99 -6.55 4.12
C GLU A 85 -6.80 -5.90 5.49
N ASP A 86 -5.85 -6.40 6.26
CA ASP A 86 -5.59 -6.07 7.66
C ASP A 86 -4.13 -5.65 7.92
N GLY A 87 -3.24 -5.80 6.94
CA GLY A 87 -1.82 -5.50 7.10
C GLY A 87 -1.04 -6.55 7.88
N SER A 88 -1.59 -7.76 8.08
CA SER A 88 -0.88 -8.85 8.73
C SER A 88 0.30 -9.34 7.88
N ILE A 89 1.41 -9.71 8.52
CA ILE A 89 2.59 -10.28 7.83
C ILE A 89 2.39 -11.80 7.76
N ILE A 90 2.28 -12.32 6.55
CA ILE A 90 2.07 -13.76 6.28
C ILE A 90 3.41 -14.48 6.20
N LYS A 91 4.41 -13.83 5.61
CA LYS A 91 5.77 -14.37 5.45
C LYS A 91 6.78 -13.24 5.53
N GLU A 92 7.91 -13.51 6.16
CA GLU A 92 9.05 -12.60 6.21
C GLU A 92 10.31 -13.34 5.76
N ILE A 93 11.11 -12.65 4.94
CA ILE A 93 12.44 -13.06 4.54
C ILE A 93 13.38 -11.96 5.02
N GLN A 94 14.48 -12.31 5.68
CA GLN A 94 15.47 -11.35 6.14
C GLN A 94 16.84 -11.73 5.63
N ASN A 95 17.49 -10.81 4.91
CA ASN A 95 18.91 -10.94 4.63
C ASN A 95 19.71 -10.31 5.78
N LYS A 96 20.55 -11.11 6.44
CA LYS A 96 21.35 -10.70 7.61
C LYS A 96 22.55 -9.80 7.24
N HIS A 97 22.92 -9.72 5.96
CA HIS A 97 24.09 -8.97 5.47
C HIS A 97 23.74 -7.58 4.91
N VAL A 98 22.55 -7.06 5.21
CA VAL A 98 22.12 -5.73 4.77
C VAL A 98 22.45 -4.72 5.85
N GLY A 99 23.34 -3.76 5.56
CA GLY A 99 23.76 -2.71 6.49
C GLY A 99 24.90 -3.10 7.44
N THR A 100 25.62 -4.19 7.17
CA THR A 100 26.85 -4.55 7.88
C THR A 100 28.05 -3.78 7.32
N ASP A 101 29.00 -3.39 8.17
CA ASP A 101 30.26 -2.71 7.79
C ASP A 101 31.21 -3.59 6.95
N GLU A 102 30.88 -4.87 6.76
CA GLU A 102 31.57 -5.75 5.85
C GLU A 102 31.39 -5.27 4.41
N LYS A 103 32.50 -5.05 3.69
CA LYS A 103 32.58 -4.51 2.32
C LYS A 103 31.84 -5.31 1.23
N GLN A 104 31.04 -6.32 1.60
CA GLN A 104 30.15 -7.06 0.72
C GLN A 104 28.69 -6.66 0.97
N GLY A 105 28.33 -5.44 0.59
CA GLY A 105 26.92 -5.04 0.56
C GLY A 105 26.17 -5.78 -0.54
N TYR A 106 25.18 -6.60 -0.18
CA TYR A 106 24.28 -7.23 -1.16
C TYR A 106 23.06 -6.35 -1.40
N PHE A 107 22.91 -5.82 -2.62
CA PHE A 107 21.74 -5.06 -3.01
C PHE A 107 20.58 -6.00 -3.34
N VAL A 108 19.52 -5.98 -2.52
CA VAL A 108 18.30 -6.75 -2.79
C VAL A 108 17.33 -5.87 -3.58
N GLY A 109 17.51 -5.84 -4.91
CA GLY A 109 16.61 -5.15 -5.83
C GLY A 109 15.40 -6.02 -6.18
N LEU A 110 14.18 -5.54 -5.92
CA LEU A 110 12.97 -6.10 -6.51
C LEU A 110 12.90 -5.65 -7.99
N PHE A 111 13.42 -6.48 -8.89
CA PHE A 111 13.29 -6.26 -10.33
C PHE A 111 11.89 -6.67 -10.79
N ILE A 112 11.10 -5.70 -11.26
CA ILE A 112 9.85 -5.97 -11.96
C ILE A 112 10.23 -6.24 -13.42
N HIS A 113 10.13 -7.51 -13.83
CA HIS A 113 10.21 -7.84 -15.25
C HIS A 113 8.83 -7.61 -15.86
N ASN A 114 8.67 -6.55 -16.64
CA ASN A 114 7.50 -6.41 -17.51
C ASN A 114 7.72 -7.38 -18.68
N LYS A 115 6.86 -8.40 -18.81
CA LYS A 115 6.73 -9.21 -20.02
C LYS A 115 5.67 -8.58 -20.93
#